data_AF-J3PFG2-F1
#
_entry.id   AF-J3PFG2-F1
#
_cell.length_a   1.000
_cell.length_b   1.000
_cell.length_c   1.000
_cell.angle_alpha   90.00
_cell.angle_beta   90.00
_cell.angle_gamma   90.00
#
_symmetry.space_group_name_H-M   'P 1'
#
loop_
_entity.id
_entity.type
_entity.pdbx_description
1 polymer ?
#
loop_
_entity_poly.entity_id
_entity_poly.type
_entity_poly.pdbx_seq_one_letter_code
_entity_poly.pdbx_strand_id
1 'polypeptide(L)'
;MKPFIAVLSLLGTASAVDVAMYQSSNCKGGFLVCRGLSPHVCCASGIIFASAIPSNVPQGSVVRAYKGICAGISPGPDLRPSICNDVTGYNFTSVMAITAGISKKRAAGPAATPAECVRPDTLVLGDGTAYDLTGLSDGDFENLTEAALGADRSADVPSKLEALQI
;
A
#
# COMPACT_ATOMS: atom_id res chain seq x y z
N MET A 1 6.67 50.58 19.01
CA MET A 1 5.72 49.68 18.32
C MET A 1 6.50 48.41 17.97
N LYS A 2 6.14 47.26 18.55
CA LYS A 2 6.89 45.99 18.44
C LYS A 2 6.29 45.14 17.30
N PRO A 3 7.11 44.55 16.41
CA PRO A 3 6.58 43.73 15.32
C PRO A 3 6.04 42.41 15.85
N PHE A 4 4.78 42.11 15.50
CA PHE A 4 4.19 40.78 15.62
C PHE A 4 4.90 39.84 14.64
N ILE A 5 5.66 38.88 15.14
CA ILE A 5 6.21 37.79 14.32
C ILE A 5 5.08 36.76 14.14
N ALA A 6 4.50 36.71 12.95
CA ALA A 6 3.61 35.62 12.56
C ALA A 6 4.46 34.37 12.29
N VAL A 7 4.48 33.45 13.25
CA VAL A 7 5.05 32.11 13.06
C VAL A 7 4.06 31.33 12.20
N LEU A 8 4.29 31.31 10.88
CA LEU A 8 3.56 30.48 9.93
C LEU A 8 4.11 29.06 10.04
N SER A 9 3.58 28.26 10.96
CA SER A 9 3.87 26.83 11.05
C SER A 9 3.32 26.13 9.80
N LEU A 10 4.22 25.77 8.88
CA LEU A 10 3.93 24.91 7.73
C LEU A 10 3.57 23.52 8.29
N LEU A 11 2.28 23.27 8.53
CA LEU A 11 1.78 21.92 8.71
C LEU A 11 1.98 21.22 7.36
N GLY A 12 3.06 20.45 7.25
CA GLY A 12 3.22 19.50 6.16
C GLY A 12 2.08 18.50 6.28
N THR A 13 1.04 18.65 5.47
CA THR A 13 0.00 17.64 5.31
C THR A 13 0.68 16.45 4.67
N ALA A 14 1.14 15.49 5.47
CA ALA A 14 1.55 14.19 4.99
C ALA A 14 0.32 13.61 4.29
N SER A 15 0.38 13.61 2.97
CA SER A 15 -0.75 13.32 2.14
C SER A 15 -0.79 11.80 2.01
N ALA A 16 -1.54 11.22 2.94
CA ALA A 16 -1.54 9.80 3.25
C ALA A 16 -2.36 9.05 2.19
N VAL A 17 -1.68 8.24 1.36
CA VAL A 17 -2.33 7.41 0.35
C VAL A 17 -2.67 6.06 0.97
N ASP A 18 -3.90 5.60 0.77
CA ASP A 18 -4.27 4.24 1.13
C ASP A 18 -4.32 3.38 -0.12
N VAL A 19 -3.81 2.14 -0.06
CA VAL A 19 -3.89 1.21 -1.19
C VAL A 19 -4.40 -0.14 -0.72
N ALA A 20 -5.56 -0.56 -1.23
CA ALA A 20 -6.07 -1.92 -1.09
C ALA A 20 -5.55 -2.78 -2.25
N MET A 21 -4.99 -3.94 -1.96
CA MET A 21 -4.34 -4.84 -2.93
C MET A 21 -4.96 -6.24 -2.84
N TYR A 22 -5.38 -6.75 -3.99
CA TYR A 22 -6.15 -8.00 -4.11
C TYR A 22 -5.37 -9.02 -4.94
N GLN A 23 -5.47 -10.30 -4.56
CA GLN A 23 -4.97 -11.41 -5.39
C GLN A 23 -5.86 -11.68 -6.61
N SER A 24 -7.13 -11.26 -6.55
CA SER A 24 -8.07 -11.33 -7.67
C SER A 24 -7.87 -10.18 -8.65
N SER A 25 -8.28 -10.35 -9.91
CA SER A 25 -8.22 -9.29 -10.94
C SER A 25 -9.42 -8.34 -10.92
N ASN A 26 -10.44 -8.62 -10.10
CA ASN A 26 -11.71 -7.89 -10.09
C ASN A 26 -11.96 -7.11 -8.79
N CYS A 27 -10.93 -6.94 -7.95
CA CYS A 27 -10.99 -6.31 -6.63
C CYS A 27 -12.08 -6.90 -5.73
N LYS A 28 -12.22 -8.23 -5.74
CA LYS A 28 -13.13 -8.99 -4.86
C LYS A 28 -12.38 -9.95 -3.94
N GLY A 29 -13.03 -10.33 -2.86
CA GLY A 29 -12.48 -11.21 -1.84
C GLY A 29 -11.63 -10.44 -0.84
N GLY A 30 -10.80 -11.18 -0.09
CA GLY A 30 -9.87 -10.61 0.88
C GLY A 30 -8.77 -9.78 0.22
N PHE A 31 -8.30 -8.78 0.95
CA PHE A 31 -7.27 -7.86 0.48
C PHE A 31 -6.39 -7.33 1.61
N LEU A 32 -5.20 -6.89 1.23
CA LEU A 32 -4.26 -6.22 2.12
C LEU A 32 -4.30 -4.72 1.89
N VAL A 33 -4.18 -3.94 2.96
CA VAL A 33 -4.17 -2.48 2.90
C VAL A 33 -2.88 -1.93 3.47
N CYS A 34 -2.32 -0.96 2.77
CA CYS A 34 -1.31 -0.07 3.30
C CYS A 34 -1.99 1.27 3.54
N ARG A 35 -2.14 1.66 4.81
CA ARG A 35 -2.78 2.91 5.18
C ARG A 35 -1.74 4.00 5.38
N GLY A 36 -2.10 5.22 5.02
CA GLY A 36 -1.30 6.40 5.26
C GLY A 36 0.07 6.38 4.59
N LEU A 37 0.18 5.75 3.42
CA LEU A 37 1.42 5.65 2.68
C LEU A 37 1.93 7.06 2.32
N SER A 38 3.11 7.39 2.83
CA SER A 38 3.76 8.65 2.53
C SER A 38 4.32 8.66 1.10
N PRO A 39 4.42 9.84 0.45
CA PRO A 39 5.06 9.93 -0.85
C PRO A 39 6.47 9.32 -0.85
N HIS A 40 6.78 8.55 -1.88
CA HIS A 40 8.05 7.83 -2.07
C HIS A 40 8.36 6.71 -1.06
N VAL A 41 7.40 6.34 -0.20
CA VAL A 41 7.44 5.10 0.59
C VAL A 41 6.81 4.00 -0.24
N CYS A 42 7.48 2.86 -0.37
CA CYS A 42 6.87 1.71 -1.00
C CYS A 42 6.01 0.98 0.06
N CYS A 43 4.91 0.41 -0.37
CA CYS A 43 4.30 -0.68 0.36
C CYS A 43 4.50 -1.99 -0.39
N ALA A 44 5.03 -3.01 0.28
CA ALA A 44 5.31 -4.29 -0.34
C ALA A 44 5.04 -5.48 0.56
N SER A 45 4.76 -6.60 -0.08
CA SER A 45 4.75 -7.91 0.55
C SER A 45 5.36 -8.94 -0.40
N GLY A 46 5.66 -10.13 0.11
CA GLY A 46 6.00 -11.28 -0.73
C GLY A 46 4.82 -11.83 -1.55
N ILE A 47 3.64 -11.23 -1.43
CA ILE A 47 2.39 -11.73 -2.00
C ILE A 47 2.19 -11.12 -3.38
N ILE A 48 1.73 -11.96 -4.30
CA ILE A 48 1.38 -11.53 -5.66
C ILE A 48 -0.04 -10.99 -5.67
N PHE A 49 -0.19 -9.77 -6.18
CA PHE A 49 -1.47 -9.11 -6.39
C PHE A 49 -1.75 -8.97 -7.89
N ALA A 50 -3.04 -9.02 -8.23
CA ALA A 50 -3.55 -8.88 -9.60
C ALA A 50 -4.44 -7.64 -9.78
N SER A 51 -4.90 -7.03 -8.70
CA SER A 51 -5.60 -5.73 -8.77
C SER A 51 -5.40 -4.89 -7.51
N ALA A 52 -5.66 -3.59 -7.63
CA ALA A 52 -5.59 -2.65 -6.51
C ALA A 52 -6.57 -1.48 -6.63
N ILE A 53 -6.95 -0.94 -5.48
CA ILE A 53 -7.74 0.29 -5.35
C ILE A 53 -6.95 1.28 -4.48
N PRO A 54 -6.28 2.26 -5.10
CA PRO A 54 -5.77 3.41 -4.38
C PRO A 54 -6.91 4.31 -3.93
N SER A 55 -6.83 4.86 -2.72
CA SER A 55 -7.77 5.83 -2.19
C SER A 55 -7.00 6.92 -1.42
N ASN A 56 -7.69 8.02 -1.11
CA ASN A 56 -7.08 9.20 -0.48
C ASN A 56 -5.86 9.74 -1.25
N VAL A 57 -5.85 9.57 -2.58
CA VAL A 57 -4.73 9.99 -3.43
C VAL A 57 -4.73 11.52 -3.61
N PRO A 58 -3.69 12.22 -3.14
CA PRO A 58 -3.60 13.67 -3.22
C PRO A 58 -3.49 14.15 -4.66
N GLN A 59 -4.04 15.33 -4.95
CA GLN A 59 -3.94 15.93 -6.28
C GLN A 59 -2.47 16.07 -6.71
N GLY A 60 -2.17 15.68 -7.96
CA GLY A 60 -0.80 15.70 -8.48
C GLY A 60 0.06 14.52 -8.04
N SER A 61 -0.47 13.55 -7.29
CA SER A 61 0.20 12.28 -7.01
C SER A 61 -0.31 11.17 -7.93
N VAL A 62 0.58 10.22 -8.22
CA VAL A 62 0.25 8.96 -8.92
C VAL A 62 0.61 7.80 -8.00
N VAL A 63 -0.17 6.73 -8.04
CA VAL A 63 0.17 5.48 -7.37
C VAL A 63 0.58 4.50 -8.45
N ARG A 64 1.73 3.86 -8.31
CA ARG A 64 2.26 2.93 -9.30
C ARG A 64 2.45 1.55 -8.71
N ALA A 65 2.09 0.52 -9.48
CA ALA A 65 2.37 -0.87 -9.16
C ALA A 65 3.79 -1.26 -9.62
N TYR A 66 4.42 -2.18 -8.91
CA TYR A 66 5.79 -2.61 -9.15
C TYR A 66 5.97 -4.12 -8.95
N LYS A 67 6.80 -4.72 -9.80
CA LYS A 67 7.32 -6.08 -9.62
C LYS A 67 8.56 -6.05 -8.74
N GLY A 68 8.59 -6.87 -7.69
CA GLY A 68 9.68 -6.93 -6.72
C GLY A 68 9.35 -6.18 -5.42
N ILE A 69 10.24 -6.34 -4.43
CA ILE A 69 10.08 -5.79 -3.09
C ILE A 69 11.10 -4.66 -2.91
N CYS A 70 10.69 -3.44 -3.27
CA CYS A 70 11.24 -2.11 -2.93
C CYS A 70 12.70 -1.81 -3.27
N ALA A 71 13.62 -2.73 -3.03
CA ALA A 71 14.86 -2.86 -3.78
C ALA A 71 14.62 -3.68 -5.07
N GLY A 72 15.26 -3.27 -6.18
CA GLY A 72 15.20 -4.04 -7.43
C GLY A 72 13.83 -4.07 -8.11
N ILE A 73 13.01 -3.04 -7.90
CA ILE A 73 11.66 -2.98 -8.48
C ILE A 73 11.68 -2.65 -9.97
N SER A 74 10.82 -3.33 -10.73
CA SER A 74 10.49 -2.97 -12.10
C SER A 74 9.16 -2.21 -12.12
N PRO A 75 9.09 -1.01 -12.73
CA PRO A 75 7.86 -0.22 -12.75
C PRO A 75 6.76 -0.89 -13.58
N GLY A 76 5.53 -0.75 -13.11
CA GLY A 76 4.32 -1.22 -13.75
C GLY A 76 3.37 -0.07 -14.11
N PRO A 77 2.07 -0.37 -14.28
CA PRO A 77 1.07 0.63 -14.60
C PRO A 77 0.84 1.61 -13.45
N ASP A 78 0.45 2.83 -13.81
CA ASP A 78 -0.14 3.78 -12.86
C ASP A 78 -1.58 3.36 -12.54
N LEU A 79 -1.89 3.33 -11.26
CA LEU A 79 -3.18 2.97 -10.70
C LEU A 79 -4.05 4.22 -10.58
N ARG A 80 -5.28 4.12 -11.08
CA ARG A 80 -6.28 5.17 -11.00
C ARG A 80 -6.95 5.14 -9.62
N PRO A 81 -7.07 6.30 -8.93
CA PRO A 81 -7.72 6.35 -7.63
C PRO A 81 -9.20 5.96 -7.69
N SER A 82 -9.68 5.38 -6.59
CA SER A 82 -11.09 5.10 -6.29
C SER A 82 -11.81 4.17 -7.28
N ILE A 83 -11.07 3.47 -8.14
CA ILE A 83 -11.60 2.44 -9.03
C ILE A 83 -10.78 1.17 -8.92
N CYS A 84 -11.38 0.04 -9.30
CA CYS A 84 -10.64 -1.20 -9.44
C CYS A 84 -9.66 -1.11 -10.61
N ASN A 85 -8.37 -1.24 -10.30
CA ASN A 85 -7.32 -1.36 -11.30
C ASN A 85 -7.01 -2.84 -11.48
N ASP A 86 -7.69 -3.46 -12.43
CA ASP A 86 -7.31 -4.79 -12.92
C ASP A 86 -5.99 -4.65 -13.69
N VAL A 87 -4.94 -5.29 -13.17
CA VAL A 87 -3.63 -5.35 -13.81
C VAL A 87 -3.30 -6.78 -14.26
N THR A 88 -4.32 -7.55 -14.67
CA THR A 88 -4.17 -8.89 -15.23
C THR A 88 -3.05 -8.96 -16.27
N GLY A 89 -2.14 -9.92 -16.09
CA GLY A 89 -0.91 -10.06 -16.88
C GLY A 89 0.30 -9.29 -16.33
N TYR A 90 0.07 -8.38 -15.38
CA TYR A 90 1.08 -7.69 -14.58
C TYR A 90 0.87 -7.97 -13.09
N ASN A 91 1.28 -9.16 -12.67
CA ASN A 91 1.39 -9.50 -11.25
C ASN A 91 2.37 -8.56 -10.56
N PHE A 92 1.95 -7.87 -9.50
CA PHE A 92 2.78 -6.94 -8.73
C PHE A 92 2.87 -7.41 -7.28
N THR A 93 3.92 -6.99 -6.59
CA THR A 93 4.18 -7.32 -5.18
C THR A 93 4.34 -6.06 -4.32
N SER A 94 4.39 -4.90 -4.96
CA SER A 94 4.53 -3.62 -4.29
C SER A 94 3.85 -2.47 -5.02
N VAL A 95 3.54 -1.42 -4.27
CA VAL A 95 2.97 -0.16 -4.76
C VAL A 95 3.71 1.02 -4.15
N MET A 96 3.71 2.16 -4.82
CA MET A 96 4.31 3.40 -4.30
C MET A 96 3.52 4.62 -4.74
N ALA A 97 3.29 5.54 -3.82
CA ALA A 97 2.77 6.87 -4.13
C ALA A 97 3.92 7.80 -4.56
N ILE A 98 3.74 8.53 -5.66
CA ILE A 98 4.74 9.42 -6.26
C ILE A 98 4.10 10.78 -6.49
N THR A 99 4.68 11.86 -5.96
CA THR A 99 4.15 13.21 -6.16
C THR A 99 4.84 13.93 -7.32
N ALA A 100 4.06 14.47 -8.25
CA ALA A 100 4.56 15.29 -9.35
C ALA A 100 5.11 16.61 -8.80
N GLY A 101 6.38 16.90 -9.13
CA GLY A 101 7.08 18.12 -8.67
C GLY A 101 8.34 17.84 -7.86
N ILE A 102 8.45 16.66 -7.23
CA ILE A 102 9.72 16.12 -6.70
C ILE A 102 10.38 15.21 -7.75
N SER A 103 10.18 15.53 -9.03
CA SER A 103 11.03 15.04 -10.10
C SER A 103 12.39 15.72 -9.99
N LYS A 104 13.20 15.33 -9.00
CA LYS A 104 14.65 15.40 -9.19
C LYS A 104 14.89 14.59 -10.46
N LYS A 105 15.20 15.27 -11.57
CA LYS A 105 15.71 14.62 -12.78
C LYS A 105 16.69 13.53 -12.33
N ARG A 106 16.36 12.26 -12.54
CA ARG A 106 17.35 11.20 -12.48
C ARG A 106 17.35 10.50 -13.83
N ALA A 107 18.52 10.59 -14.44
CA ALA A 107 18.93 9.93 -15.65
C ALA A 107 18.61 8.44 -15.61
N ALA A 108 18.54 7.82 -16.78
CA ALA A 108 18.66 6.37 -16.94
C ALA A 108 19.86 5.85 -16.10
N GLY A 109 19.58 5.16 -14.99
CA GLY A 109 20.55 4.65 -14.04
C GLY A 109 19.84 4.04 -12.81
N PRO A 110 20.38 2.98 -12.20
CA PRO A 110 19.63 2.06 -11.35
C PRO A 110 19.23 2.67 -10.01
N ALA A 111 18.05 2.26 -9.55
CA ALA A 111 17.49 2.45 -8.22
C ALA A 111 17.42 3.90 -7.71
N ALA A 112 16.18 4.40 -7.60
CA ALA A 112 15.85 5.31 -6.53
C ALA A 112 16.47 4.77 -5.23
N THR A 113 17.07 5.64 -4.42
CA THR A 113 17.42 5.36 -3.01
C THR A 113 16.37 4.43 -2.42
N PRO A 114 16.73 3.32 -1.73
CA PRO A 114 15.75 2.31 -1.32
C PRO A 114 14.61 3.05 -0.66
N ALA A 115 13.46 3.05 -1.34
CA ALA A 115 12.27 3.62 -0.76
C ALA A 115 12.10 2.94 0.58
N GLU A 116 11.84 3.71 1.63
CA GLU A 116 11.46 3.12 2.90
C GLU A 116 10.32 2.14 2.59
N CYS A 117 10.54 0.89 3.00
CA CYS A 117 9.68 -0.21 2.65
C CYS A 117 8.83 -0.53 3.86
N VAL A 118 7.53 -0.32 3.72
CA VAL A 118 6.56 -0.75 4.72
C VAL A 118 5.78 -1.94 4.18
N ARG A 119 5.28 -2.76 5.09
CA ARG A 119 4.35 -3.84 4.76
C ARG A 119 2.91 -3.36 4.92
N PRO A 120 1.93 -4.07 4.34
CA PRO A 120 0.53 -3.85 4.64
C PRO A 120 0.27 -3.93 6.15
N ASP A 121 -0.54 -3.01 6.64
CA ASP A 121 -0.88 -2.89 8.06
C ASP A 121 -2.25 -3.46 8.39
N THR A 122 -3.06 -3.78 7.39
CA THR A 122 -4.42 -4.30 7.59
C THR A 122 -4.71 -5.44 6.61
N LEU A 123 -5.36 -6.48 7.12
CA LEU A 123 -6.05 -7.49 6.31
C LEU A 123 -7.55 -7.24 6.40
N VAL A 124 -8.24 -7.27 5.27
CA VAL A 124 -9.70 -7.19 5.22
C VAL A 124 -10.23 -8.41 4.46
N LEU A 125 -11.24 -9.08 5.01
CA LEU A 125 -11.88 -10.26 4.40
C LEU A 125 -13.02 -9.87 3.45
N GLY A 126 -13.55 -10.85 2.71
CA GLY A 126 -14.66 -10.65 1.78
C GLY A 126 -15.94 -10.09 2.42
N ASP A 127 -16.20 -10.42 3.69
CA ASP A 127 -17.32 -9.90 4.49
C ASP A 127 -17.06 -8.50 5.09
N GLY A 128 -15.87 -7.94 4.89
CA GLY A 128 -15.46 -6.64 5.42
C GLY A 128 -14.82 -6.68 6.81
N THR A 129 -14.69 -7.85 7.43
CA THR A 129 -13.96 -8.01 8.70
C THR A 129 -12.50 -7.58 8.52
N ALA A 130 -11.99 -6.71 9.39
CA ALA A 130 -10.65 -6.15 9.32
C ALA A 130 -9.77 -6.57 10.50
N TYR A 131 -8.47 -6.71 10.26
CA TYR A 131 -7.47 -7.11 11.25
C TYR A 131 -6.22 -6.23 11.16
N ASP A 132 -5.71 -5.78 12.31
CA ASP A 132 -4.46 -5.03 12.43
C ASP A 132 -3.24 -5.95 12.38
N LEU A 133 -2.35 -5.71 11.42
CA LEU A 133 -1.14 -6.50 11.18
C LEU A 133 0.12 -5.82 11.69
N THR A 134 0.06 -4.61 12.24
CA THR A 134 1.25 -3.80 12.61
C THR A 134 2.17 -4.48 13.62
N GLY A 135 1.61 -5.28 14.54
CA GLY A 135 2.36 -5.96 15.60
C GLY A 135 2.93 -7.34 15.24
N LEU A 136 2.69 -7.85 14.03
CA LEU A 136 3.11 -9.20 13.63
C LEU A 136 4.63 -9.28 13.39
N SER A 137 5.23 -10.44 13.64
CA SER A 137 6.55 -10.76 13.06
C SER A 137 6.42 -10.97 11.55
N ASP A 138 7.51 -10.87 10.79
CA ASP A 138 7.44 -11.10 9.33
C ASP A 138 6.97 -12.51 8.98
N GLY A 139 7.44 -13.52 9.72
CA GLY A 139 6.98 -14.90 9.53
C GLY A 139 5.51 -15.08 9.90
N ASP A 140 5.01 -14.41 10.94
CA ASP A 140 3.58 -14.46 11.26
C ASP A 140 2.73 -13.73 10.22
N PHE A 141 3.22 -12.59 9.72
CA PHE A 141 2.55 -11.84 8.67
C PHE A 141 2.37 -12.70 7.43
N GLU A 142 3.44 -13.32 6.91
CA GLU A 142 3.38 -14.15 5.71
C GLU A 142 2.42 -15.34 5.91
N ASN A 143 2.60 -16.10 6.99
CA ASN A 143 1.78 -17.28 7.25
C ASN A 143 0.29 -16.97 7.43
N LEU A 144 -0.05 -15.88 8.15
CA LEU A 144 -1.44 -15.54 8.43
C LEU A 144 -2.13 -14.91 7.21
N THR A 145 -1.43 -14.07 6.45
CA THR A 145 -2.01 -13.42 5.27
C THR A 145 -2.17 -14.37 4.10
N GLU A 146 -1.24 -15.32 3.90
CA GLU A 146 -1.40 -16.37 2.88
C GLU A 146 -2.62 -17.25 3.17
N ALA A 147 -2.83 -17.64 4.43
CA ALA A 147 -3.98 -18.44 4.84
C ALA A 147 -5.31 -17.67 4.72
N ALA A 148 -5.31 -16.36 4.99
CA ALA A 148 -6.53 -15.57 5.15
C ALA A 148 -6.97 -14.80 3.90
N LEU A 149 -6.11 -14.57 2.91
CA LEU A 149 -6.48 -13.85 1.68
C LEU A 149 -7.51 -14.58 0.81
N GLY A 150 -7.64 -15.90 1.00
CA GLY A 150 -8.71 -16.72 0.39
C GLY A 150 -9.96 -16.87 1.26
N ALA A 151 -9.98 -16.32 2.47
CA ALA A 151 -11.11 -16.46 3.39
C ALA A 151 -12.16 -15.38 3.14
N ASP A 152 -13.43 -15.79 3.12
CA ASP A 152 -14.55 -14.87 2.95
C ASP A 152 -15.05 -14.29 4.28
N ARG A 153 -14.90 -15.02 5.39
CA ARG A 153 -15.41 -14.66 6.72
C ARG A 153 -14.46 -15.04 7.84
N SER A 154 -14.63 -14.41 9.00
CA SER A 154 -13.78 -14.62 10.18
C SER A 154 -13.73 -16.09 10.67
N ALA A 155 -14.81 -16.85 10.49
CA ALA A 155 -14.84 -18.27 10.85
C ALA A 155 -13.88 -19.15 10.03
N ASP A 156 -13.36 -18.63 8.91
CA ASP A 156 -12.49 -19.36 7.99
C ASP A 156 -11.01 -18.96 8.14
N VAL A 157 -10.66 -18.06 9.09
CA VAL A 157 -9.27 -17.63 9.34
C VAL A 157 -8.65 -18.30 10.56
N PRO A 158 -7.31 -18.38 10.66
CA PRO A 158 -6.63 -18.88 11.85
C PRO A 158 -7.02 -18.09 13.11
N SER A 159 -7.21 -18.79 14.23
CA SER A 159 -7.58 -18.17 15.53
C SER A 159 -6.62 -17.09 16.02
N LYS A 160 -5.36 -17.12 15.57
CA LYS A 160 -4.36 -16.08 15.87
C LYS A 160 -4.74 -14.71 15.29
N LEU A 161 -5.52 -14.65 14.21
CA LEU A 161 -6.04 -13.40 13.66
C LEU A 161 -7.21 -12.84 14.48
N GLU A 162 -8.01 -13.66 15.15
CA GLU A 162 -9.17 -13.20 15.93
C GLU A 162 -8.77 -12.15 16.99
N ALA A 163 -7.59 -12.31 17.60
CA ALA A 163 -7.05 -11.37 18.58
C ALA A 163 -6.64 -10.00 18.01
N LEU A 164 -6.63 -9.86 16.67
CA LEU A 164 -6.18 -8.68 15.95
C LEU A 164 -7.33 -7.94 15.25
N GLN A 165 -8.56 -8.39 15.43
CA GLN A 165 -9.73 -7.78 14.79
C GLN A 165 -9.92 -6.34 15.27
N ILE A 166 -10.29 -5.45 14.34
CA ILE A 166 -10.54 -4.02 14.58
C ILE A 166 -11.92 -3.57 14.11
#